data_AF-B4PS50-F1
#
_entry.id   AF-B4PS50-F1
#
_cell.length_a   1.000
_cell.length_b   1.000
_cell.length_c   1.000
_cell.angle_alpha   90.00
_cell.angle_beta   90.00
_cell.angle_gamma   90.00
#
_symmetry.space_group_name_H-M   'P 1'
#
loop_
_entity.id
_entity.type
_entity.pdbx_description
1 polymer ?
#
loop_
_entity_poly.entity_id
_entity_poly.type
_entity_poly.pdbx_seq_one_letter_code
_entity_poly.pdbx_strand_id
1 'polypeptide(L)'
;MLKNIYVTPLNFIKSATSLQQQVRTTFVLKRKYDPPLHKTNEKPRRMRAKNFIYELVEDTLVKKRPNMQVVLKTFVEGVGDKGDVVSMKPHFVYNKLLLPGLAAYNTPENVAKYAKTEAEKSAVKHSSAYAQRTVNMLESIVLAVVMNKDEPWVLEPWHIKASLRKAGFHCREECITLPKERIEGPDLKKESKDFYCTVTINKLEQARLKCRLHHWSTDPSERLPYVLEHWKLQSEPLLDVGSPEKST
;
A
#
# COMPACT_ATOMS: atom_id res chain seq x y z
N MET A 1 54.10 -46.97 -3.86
CA MET A 1 53.41 -46.27 -4.96
C MET A 1 51.97 -46.00 -4.53
N LEU A 2 51.67 -44.77 -4.11
CA LEU A 2 50.36 -44.35 -3.65
C LEU A 2 49.45 -44.09 -4.86
N LYS A 3 48.33 -44.79 -4.97
CA LYS A 3 47.32 -44.56 -6.01
C LYS A 3 46.33 -43.51 -5.50
N ASN A 4 46.34 -42.34 -6.13
CA ASN A 4 45.39 -41.26 -5.95
C ASN A 4 43.96 -41.77 -6.20
N ILE A 5 43.12 -41.76 -5.16
CA ILE A 5 41.67 -41.92 -5.29
C ILE A 5 41.13 -40.53 -5.60
N TYR A 6 40.78 -40.30 -6.87
CA TYR A 6 40.09 -39.09 -7.29
C TYR A 6 38.70 -39.07 -6.64
N VAL A 7 38.49 -38.14 -5.72
CA VAL A 7 37.16 -37.81 -5.19
C VAL A 7 36.38 -37.12 -6.30
N THR A 8 35.40 -37.81 -6.87
CA THR A 8 34.41 -37.21 -7.77
C THR A 8 33.49 -36.33 -6.94
N PRO A 9 33.28 -35.04 -7.29
CA PRO A 9 32.25 -34.25 -6.62
C PRO A 9 30.88 -34.81 -6.99
N LEU A 10 30.13 -35.24 -5.97
CA LEU A 10 28.71 -35.54 -6.08
C LEU A 10 27.98 -34.25 -6.50
N ASN A 11 27.76 -34.10 -7.81
CA ASN A 11 26.88 -33.07 -8.35
C ASN A 11 25.44 -33.37 -7.91
N PHE A 12 25.04 -32.81 -6.78
CA PHE A 12 23.71 -32.91 -6.17
C PHE A 12 22.58 -32.22 -6.97
N ILE A 13 22.88 -31.63 -8.13
CA ILE A 13 21.94 -30.81 -8.92
C ILE A 13 21.67 -31.45 -10.30
N LYS A 14 21.35 -32.76 -10.32
CA LYS A 14 20.86 -33.44 -11.53
C LYS A 14 19.41 -33.94 -11.41
N SER A 15 18.63 -33.31 -10.54
CA SER A 15 17.20 -33.56 -10.37
C SER A 15 16.37 -32.29 -10.56
N ALA A 16 16.67 -31.52 -11.60
CA ALA A 16 15.72 -30.56 -12.17
C ALA A 16 14.80 -31.27 -13.20
N THR A 17 14.40 -32.51 -12.92
CA THR A 17 13.32 -33.16 -13.66
C THR A 17 12.01 -32.53 -13.20
N SER A 18 11.49 -31.66 -14.07
CA SER A 18 10.18 -31.03 -13.97
C SER A 18 9.95 -30.22 -12.69
N LEU A 19 10.45 -28.99 -12.66
CA LEU A 19 9.59 -27.89 -12.19
C LEU A 19 8.43 -27.77 -13.17
N GLN A 20 7.55 -28.77 -13.21
CA GLN A 20 6.21 -28.60 -13.75
C GLN A 20 5.54 -27.70 -12.73
N GLN A 21 5.78 -26.40 -12.87
CA GLN A 21 5.04 -25.40 -12.13
C GLN A 21 3.58 -25.74 -12.41
N GLN A 22 2.87 -26.21 -11.39
CA GLN A 22 1.46 -26.56 -11.52
C GLN A 22 0.75 -25.31 -12.01
N VAL A 23 0.47 -25.26 -13.30
CA VAL A 23 -0.33 -24.21 -13.89
C VAL A 23 -1.71 -24.41 -13.27
N ARG A 24 -2.13 -23.46 -12.41
CA ARG A 24 -3.40 -23.54 -11.66
C ARG A 24 -4.59 -23.25 -12.58
N THR A 25 -4.73 -24.03 -13.64
CA THR A 25 -5.75 -23.94 -14.68
C THR A 25 -6.61 -25.20 -14.60
N THR A 26 -7.63 -25.15 -13.75
CA THR A 26 -8.59 -26.24 -13.60
C THR A 26 -9.82 -25.95 -14.47
N PHE A 27 -10.06 -26.81 -15.46
CA PHE A 27 -11.30 -26.79 -16.25
C PHE A 27 -12.23 -27.88 -15.75
N VAL A 28 -13.44 -27.51 -15.37
CA VAL A 28 -14.49 -28.48 -15.02
C VAL A 28 -15.23 -28.83 -16.30
N LEU A 29 -15.14 -30.11 -16.67
CA LEU A 29 -15.70 -30.65 -17.90
C LEU A 29 -16.82 -31.63 -17.58
N LYS A 30 -17.88 -31.62 -18.40
CA LYS A 30 -18.94 -32.63 -18.38
C LYS A 30 -18.83 -33.49 -19.63
N ARG A 31 -19.02 -34.80 -19.49
CA ARG A 31 -19.09 -35.69 -20.67
C ARG A 31 -20.37 -35.38 -21.46
N LYS A 32 -20.24 -35.23 -22.77
CA LYS A 32 -21.39 -35.03 -23.66
C LYS A 32 -22.31 -36.25 -23.71
N TYR A 33 -21.70 -37.44 -23.67
CA TYR A 33 -22.39 -38.72 -23.69
C TYR A 33 -22.16 -39.47 -22.38
N ASP A 34 -23.25 -39.93 -21.77
CA ASP A 34 -23.20 -40.58 -20.47
C ASP A 34 -22.49 -41.95 -20.52
N PRO A 35 -21.71 -42.28 -19.48
CA PRO A 35 -21.17 -43.63 -19.30
C PRO A 35 -22.30 -44.67 -19.21
N PRO A 36 -22.05 -45.93 -19.63
CA PRO A 36 -22.95 -47.02 -19.29
C PRO A 36 -22.98 -47.23 -17.77
N LEU A 37 -24.19 -47.37 -17.22
CA LEU A 37 -24.39 -47.69 -15.82
C LEU A 37 -23.92 -49.13 -15.52
N HIS A 38 -23.37 -49.32 -14.33
CA HIS A 38 -22.97 -50.61 -13.78
C HIS A 38 -23.77 -50.87 -12.50
N LYS A 39 -23.90 -52.14 -12.10
CA LYS A 39 -24.57 -52.47 -10.83
C LYS A 39 -23.73 -52.00 -9.65
N THR A 40 -24.37 -51.80 -8.50
CA THR A 40 -23.69 -51.45 -7.25
C THR A 40 -22.59 -52.48 -6.94
N ASN A 41 -21.37 -52.01 -6.66
CA ASN A 41 -20.16 -52.80 -6.41
C ASN A 41 -19.62 -53.63 -7.59
N GLU A 42 -20.17 -53.48 -8.80
CA GLU A 42 -19.60 -54.09 -10.01
C GLU A 42 -18.47 -53.22 -10.57
N LYS A 43 -17.47 -53.83 -11.22
CA LYS A 43 -16.42 -53.06 -11.90
C LYS A 43 -17.05 -52.21 -13.01
N PRO A 44 -16.67 -50.92 -13.14
CA PRO A 44 -17.22 -50.06 -14.17
C PRO A 44 -16.88 -50.60 -15.56
N ARG A 45 -17.88 -50.61 -16.44
CA ARG A 45 -17.72 -51.07 -17.82
C ARG A 45 -16.76 -50.17 -18.59
N ARG A 46 -16.06 -50.75 -19.56
CA ARG A 46 -15.11 -50.00 -20.40
C ARG A 46 -15.81 -48.87 -21.16
N MET A 47 -15.25 -47.66 -21.04
CA MET A 47 -15.73 -46.48 -21.75
C MET A 47 -15.44 -46.58 -23.25
N ARG A 48 -16.35 -46.05 -24.07
CA ARG A 48 -16.17 -45.94 -25.53
C ARG A 48 -15.58 -44.57 -25.89
N ALA A 49 -15.01 -44.46 -27.09
CA ALA A 49 -14.43 -43.21 -27.61
C ALA A 49 -15.38 -42.00 -27.49
N LYS A 50 -16.68 -42.19 -27.80
CA LYS A 50 -17.70 -41.14 -27.66
C LYS A 50 -17.80 -40.55 -26.24
N ASN A 51 -17.50 -41.34 -25.20
CA ASN A 51 -17.60 -40.89 -23.81
C ASN A 51 -16.40 -40.02 -23.37
N PHE A 52 -15.38 -39.87 -24.22
CA PHE A 52 -14.25 -38.96 -24.02
C PHE A 52 -14.46 -37.61 -24.72
N ILE A 53 -15.66 -37.36 -25.24
CA ILE A 53 -16.06 -36.05 -25.73
C ILE A 53 -16.59 -35.25 -24.54
N TYR A 54 -15.98 -34.09 -24.30
CA TYR A 54 -16.26 -33.24 -23.16
C TYR A 54 -16.80 -31.88 -23.60
N GLU A 55 -17.70 -31.35 -22.79
CA GLU A 55 -18.23 -30.00 -22.87
C GLU A 55 -17.71 -29.20 -21.67
N LEU A 56 -17.29 -27.96 -21.92
CA LEU A 56 -16.79 -27.07 -20.88
C LEU A 56 -17.95 -26.57 -20.01
N VAL A 57 -17.87 -26.79 -18.71
CA VAL A 57 -18.88 -26.34 -17.74
C VAL A 57 -18.42 -25.09 -17.02
N GLU A 58 -17.23 -25.13 -16.43
CA GLU A 58 -16.70 -24.04 -15.63
C GLU A 58 -15.20 -23.89 -15.87
N ASP A 59 -14.79 -22.66 -16.15
CA ASP A 59 -13.38 -22.26 -16.13
C ASP A 59 -13.07 -21.55 -14.81
N THR A 60 -12.21 -22.16 -14.00
CA THR A 60 -11.80 -21.61 -12.70
C THR A 60 -10.90 -20.38 -12.81
N LEU A 61 -10.36 -20.08 -13.99
CA LEU A 61 -9.48 -18.92 -14.21
C LEU A 61 -10.26 -17.61 -14.29
N VAL A 62 -11.45 -17.66 -14.90
CA VAL A 62 -12.33 -16.50 -15.05
C VAL A 62 -13.02 -16.17 -13.74
N LYS A 63 -13.24 -17.18 -12.89
CA LYS A 63 -13.93 -16.99 -11.61
C LYS A 63 -13.11 -16.15 -10.64
N LYS A 64 -13.73 -15.09 -10.12
CA LYS A 64 -13.13 -14.26 -9.08
C LYS A 64 -12.90 -15.11 -7.82
N ARG A 65 -11.64 -15.20 -7.40
CA ARG A 65 -11.26 -15.88 -6.16
C ARG A 65 -11.85 -15.14 -4.96
N PRO A 66 -12.42 -15.86 -3.98
CA PRO A 66 -12.95 -15.23 -2.77
C PRO A 66 -11.81 -14.61 -1.95
N ASN A 67 -12.18 -13.68 -1.07
CA ASN A 67 -11.24 -13.12 -0.11
C ASN A 67 -10.83 -14.19 0.90
N MET A 68 -9.59 -14.07 1.38
CA MET A 68 -8.97 -14.98 2.32
C MET A 68 -8.83 -14.28 3.68
N GLN A 69 -9.23 -14.98 4.74
CA GLN A 69 -9.12 -14.51 6.11
C GLN A 69 -7.80 -14.95 6.74
N VAL A 70 -7.14 -14.02 7.41
CA VAL A 70 -5.87 -14.26 8.11
C VAL A 70 -5.83 -13.47 9.41
N VAL A 71 -5.02 -13.96 10.36
CA VAL A 71 -4.79 -13.31 11.65
C VAL A 71 -3.44 -12.62 11.62
N LEU A 72 -3.37 -11.34 11.97
CA LEU A 72 -2.11 -10.60 12.00
C LEU A 72 -1.28 -10.96 13.24
N LYS A 73 0.03 -11.16 13.06
CA LYS A 73 0.97 -11.40 14.18
C LYS A 73 1.61 -10.11 14.68
N THR A 74 1.72 -9.12 13.81
CA THR A 74 2.32 -7.82 14.08
C THR A 74 1.41 -6.73 13.52
N PHE A 75 1.61 -5.49 13.97
CA PHE A 75 1.00 -4.33 13.32
C PHE A 75 1.46 -4.25 11.86
N VAL A 76 0.52 -4.02 10.94
CA VAL A 76 0.81 -3.82 9.52
C VAL A 76 0.12 -2.55 9.06
N GLU A 77 0.93 -1.62 8.57
CA GLU A 77 0.47 -0.32 8.07
C GLU A 77 -0.60 -0.48 6.97
N GLY A 78 -1.73 0.21 7.18
CA GLY A 78 -2.87 0.22 6.27
C GLY A 78 -3.67 -1.09 6.23
N VAL A 79 -3.41 -2.04 7.13
CA VAL A 79 -4.12 -3.33 7.18
C VAL A 79 -4.80 -3.54 8.53
N GLY A 80 -4.06 -3.44 9.64
CA GLY A 80 -4.61 -3.70 10.96
C GLY A 80 -3.55 -3.90 12.04
N ASP A 81 -4.03 -4.10 13.27
CA ASP A 81 -3.16 -4.35 14.42
C ASP A 81 -2.89 -5.84 14.60
N LYS A 82 -1.90 -6.15 15.44
CA LYS A 82 -1.62 -7.51 15.89
C LYS A 82 -2.88 -8.17 16.48
N GLY A 83 -3.20 -9.37 16.04
CA GLY A 83 -4.33 -10.17 16.52
C GLY A 83 -5.64 -9.94 15.78
N ASP A 84 -5.73 -8.95 14.89
CA ASP A 84 -6.95 -8.70 14.12
C ASP A 84 -7.13 -9.76 13.02
N VAL A 85 -8.39 -10.16 12.80
CA VAL A 85 -8.78 -11.05 11.70
C VAL A 85 -9.17 -10.21 10.50
N VAL A 86 -8.39 -10.29 9.42
CA VAL A 86 -8.55 -9.46 8.23
C VAL A 86 -8.89 -10.31 7.01
N SER A 87 -9.87 -9.85 6.23
CA SER A 87 -10.32 -10.50 4.98
C SER A 87 -9.86 -9.71 3.75
N MET A 88 -8.94 -10.27 2.96
CA MET A 88 -8.34 -9.58 1.81
C MET A 88 -8.17 -10.48 0.58
N LYS A 89 -7.82 -9.87 -0.56
CA LYS A 89 -7.59 -10.62 -1.80
C LYS A 89 -6.40 -11.59 -1.64
N PRO A 90 -6.52 -12.86 -2.08
CA PRO A 90 -5.49 -13.87 -1.82
C PRO A 90 -4.09 -13.48 -2.28
N HIS A 91 -3.96 -12.81 -3.43
CA HIS A 91 -2.66 -12.36 -3.94
C HIS A 91 -1.91 -11.44 -2.96
N PHE A 92 -2.63 -10.49 -2.34
CA PHE A 92 -2.04 -9.61 -1.34
C PHE A 92 -1.68 -10.38 -0.08
N VAL A 93 -2.58 -11.25 0.39
CA VAL A 93 -2.37 -12.07 1.58
C VAL A 93 -1.14 -12.96 1.44
N TYR A 94 -1.01 -13.72 0.35
CA TYR A 94 0.14 -14.60 0.15
C TYR A 94 1.46 -13.82 0.07
N ASN A 95 1.51 -12.77 -0.77
CA ASN A 95 2.79 -12.11 -1.08
C ASN A 95 3.23 -11.09 -0.02
N LYS A 96 2.28 -10.37 0.58
CA LYS A 96 2.57 -9.26 1.51
C LYS A 96 2.41 -9.63 2.98
N LEU A 97 1.61 -10.66 3.32
CA LEU A 97 1.38 -11.03 4.71
C LEU A 97 1.97 -12.38 5.09
N LEU A 98 1.61 -13.45 4.39
CA LEU A 98 2.01 -14.81 4.75
C LEU A 98 3.47 -15.09 4.40
N LEU A 99 3.92 -14.70 3.20
CA LEU A 99 5.29 -14.92 2.74
C LEU A 99 6.32 -14.22 3.65
N PRO A 100 6.12 -12.95 4.07
CA PRO A 100 7.01 -12.29 5.02
C PRO A 100 6.77 -12.73 6.49
N GLY A 101 5.75 -13.54 6.75
CA GLY A 101 5.44 -14.05 8.10
C GLY A 101 4.69 -13.10 9.02
N LEU A 102 4.17 -11.97 8.51
CA LEU A 102 3.42 -10.95 9.26
C LEU A 102 2.03 -11.43 9.70
N ALA A 103 1.47 -12.44 9.04
CA ALA A 103 0.18 -13.03 9.37
C ALA A 103 0.24 -14.56 9.46
N ALA A 104 -0.79 -15.14 10.05
CA ALA A 104 -1.06 -16.58 10.10
C ALA A 104 -2.41 -16.89 9.45
N TYR A 105 -2.59 -18.15 9.04
CA TYR A 105 -3.90 -18.64 8.61
C TYR A 105 -4.93 -18.53 9.73
N ASN A 106 -6.19 -18.25 9.35
CA ASN A 106 -7.30 -18.23 10.28
C ASN A 106 -7.67 -19.66 10.72
N THR A 107 -6.96 -20.18 11.73
CA THR A 107 -7.30 -21.39 12.47
C THR A 107 -7.67 -21.02 13.90
N PRO A 108 -8.57 -21.75 14.58
CA PRO A 108 -8.99 -21.43 15.94
C PRO A 108 -7.79 -21.37 16.91
N GLU A 109 -6.80 -22.24 16.71
CA GLU A 109 -5.55 -22.25 17.47
C GLU A 109 -4.73 -20.95 17.29
N ASN A 110 -4.61 -20.46 16.05
CA ASN A 110 -3.88 -19.22 15.78
C ASN A 110 -4.62 -18.00 16.30
N VAL A 111 -5.95 -17.99 16.22
CA VAL A 111 -6.76 -16.90 16.77
C VAL A 111 -6.56 -16.80 18.29
N ALA A 112 -6.60 -17.94 18.99
CA ALA A 112 -6.34 -17.98 20.43
C ALA A 112 -4.91 -17.54 20.77
N LYS A 113 -3.92 -17.99 19.97
CA LYS A 113 -2.50 -17.68 20.17
C LYS A 113 -2.17 -16.20 19.99
N TYR A 114 -2.81 -15.53 19.04
CA TYR A 114 -2.52 -14.13 18.68
C TYR A 114 -3.56 -13.14 19.21
N ALA A 115 -4.48 -13.58 20.07
CA ALA A 115 -5.43 -12.69 20.72
C ALA A 115 -4.71 -11.59 21.51
N LYS A 116 -5.20 -10.34 21.38
CA LYS A 116 -4.63 -9.17 22.08
C LYS A 116 -4.81 -9.32 23.60
N THR A 117 -3.72 -9.44 24.35
CA THR A 117 -3.73 -9.31 25.81
C THR A 117 -4.08 -7.86 26.20
N GLU A 118 -4.80 -7.65 27.30
CA GLU A 118 -5.25 -6.32 27.73
C GLU A 118 -4.10 -5.32 27.93
N ALA A 119 -2.94 -5.78 28.38
CA ALA A 119 -1.72 -4.97 28.51
C ALA A 119 -1.15 -4.50 27.16
N GLU A 120 -1.37 -5.23 26.06
CA GLU A 120 -0.91 -4.82 24.73
C GLU A 120 -1.85 -3.80 24.08
N LYS A 121 -3.12 -3.76 24.52
CA LYS A 121 -4.11 -2.78 24.05
C LYS A 121 -3.88 -1.38 24.61
N SER A 122 -3.27 -1.25 25.79
CA SER A 122 -2.93 0.05 26.39
C SER A 122 -1.60 0.62 25.88
N ALA A 123 -0.71 -0.24 25.35
CA ALA A 123 0.59 0.15 24.80
C ALA A 123 0.55 0.57 23.31
N VAL A 124 -0.64 0.80 22.75
CA VAL A 124 -0.82 1.06 21.32
C VAL A 124 -0.13 2.36 20.92
N LYS A 125 0.92 2.24 20.09
CA LYS A 125 1.77 3.35 19.61
C LYS A 125 1.14 4.19 18.49
N HIS A 126 0.06 3.71 17.87
CA HIS A 126 -0.51 4.29 16.66
C HIS A 126 -1.99 4.57 16.84
N SER A 127 -2.47 5.69 16.30
CA SER A 127 -3.87 6.10 16.48
C SER A 127 -4.84 5.21 15.69
N SER A 128 -4.41 4.74 14.52
CA SER A 128 -5.16 3.79 13.69
C SER A 128 -4.21 3.03 12.76
N ALA A 129 -4.69 1.91 12.20
CA ALA A 129 -3.94 1.15 11.20
C ALA A 129 -3.51 1.97 9.98
N TYR A 130 -4.27 3.02 9.61
CA TYR A 130 -4.04 3.83 8.41
C TYR A 130 -3.28 5.12 8.68
N ALA A 131 -3.02 5.46 9.94
CA ALA A 131 -2.53 6.77 10.29
C ALA A 131 -1.07 6.95 9.80
N GLN A 132 -0.19 5.99 10.04
CA GLN A 132 1.18 6.00 9.50
C GLN A 132 1.21 6.08 7.97
N ARG A 133 0.30 5.39 7.29
CA ARG A 133 0.16 5.47 5.83
C ARG A 133 -0.20 6.86 5.34
N THR A 134 -1.02 7.54 6.10
CA THR A 134 -1.42 8.92 5.81
C THR A 134 -0.26 9.87 6.04
N VAL A 135 0.53 9.67 7.11
CA VAL A 135 1.78 10.42 7.35
C VAL A 135 2.73 10.28 6.16
N ASN A 136 3.03 9.03 5.77
CA ASN A 136 3.93 8.73 4.66
C ASN A 136 3.46 9.39 3.35
N MET A 137 2.14 9.38 3.10
CA MET A 137 1.57 10.03 1.92
C MET A 137 1.72 11.56 1.97
N LEU A 138 1.42 12.19 3.11
CA LEU A 138 1.54 13.64 3.28
C LEU A 138 2.99 14.12 3.15
N GLU A 139 3.95 13.36 3.67
CA GLU A 139 5.38 13.68 3.57
C GLU A 139 5.93 13.52 2.15
N SER A 140 5.35 12.62 1.35
CA SER A 140 5.76 12.41 -0.05
C SER A 140 5.32 13.52 -1.00
N ILE A 141 4.37 14.36 -0.60
CA ILE A 141 3.72 15.35 -1.46
C ILE A 141 4.35 16.73 -1.26
N VAL A 142 4.54 17.44 -2.38
CA VAL A 142 4.85 18.88 -2.38
C VAL A 142 3.60 19.66 -2.72
N LEU A 143 3.01 20.30 -1.71
CA LEU A 143 1.76 21.02 -1.85
C LEU A 143 1.98 22.40 -2.48
N ALA A 144 1.40 22.68 -3.65
CA ALA A 144 1.36 24.04 -4.18
C ALA A 144 0.30 24.88 -3.45
N VAL A 145 0.76 25.87 -2.70
CA VAL A 145 -0.07 26.85 -2.01
C VAL A 145 -0.20 28.06 -2.94
N VAL A 146 -1.40 28.20 -3.52
CA VAL A 146 -1.69 29.27 -4.48
C VAL A 146 -2.18 30.51 -3.75
N MET A 147 -1.47 31.62 -3.90
CA MET A 147 -1.79 32.89 -3.27
C MET A 147 -1.95 34.01 -4.28
N ASN A 148 -2.62 35.10 -3.89
CA ASN A 148 -2.78 36.26 -4.78
C ASN A 148 -1.42 36.98 -4.97
N LYS A 149 -1.17 37.48 -6.18
CA LYS A 149 -0.02 38.34 -6.50
C LYS A 149 -0.29 39.81 -6.15
N ASP A 150 -1.53 40.25 -6.28
CA ASP A 150 -1.84 41.68 -6.33
C ASP A 150 -2.33 42.21 -4.98
N GLU A 151 -3.05 41.38 -4.23
CA GLU A 151 -3.54 41.72 -2.89
C GLU A 151 -2.61 41.18 -1.79
N PRO A 152 -2.37 41.96 -0.72
CA PRO A 152 -1.59 41.49 0.42
C PRO A 152 -2.33 40.38 1.16
N TRP A 153 -1.59 39.36 1.57
CA TRP A 153 -2.13 38.20 2.28
C TRP A 153 -1.20 37.74 3.39
N VAL A 154 -1.81 37.11 4.39
CA VAL A 154 -1.12 36.49 5.52
C VAL A 154 -1.45 35.00 5.49
N LEU A 155 -0.42 34.15 5.53
CA LEU A 155 -0.63 32.71 5.52
C LEU A 155 -1.32 32.25 6.80
N GLU A 156 -2.55 31.76 6.64
CA GLU A 156 -3.37 31.18 7.70
C GLU A 156 -3.71 29.70 7.42
N PRO A 157 -4.10 28.90 8.45
CA PRO A 157 -4.35 27.47 8.29
C PRO A 157 -5.41 27.12 7.23
N TRP A 158 -6.40 27.98 7.01
CA TRP A 158 -7.45 27.74 6.02
C TRP A 158 -6.93 27.76 4.57
N HIS A 159 -5.86 28.52 4.28
CA HIS A 159 -5.21 28.53 2.97
C HIS A 159 -4.57 27.17 2.66
N ILE A 160 -3.94 26.56 3.66
CA ILE A 160 -3.36 25.21 3.55
C ILE A 160 -4.47 24.19 3.41
N LYS A 161 -5.56 24.31 4.18
CA LYS A 161 -6.73 23.44 4.05
C LYS A 161 -7.33 23.49 2.64
N ALA A 162 -7.49 24.68 2.06
CA ALA A 162 -7.98 24.84 0.70
C ALA A 162 -7.06 24.17 -0.32
N SER A 163 -5.74 24.34 -0.15
CA SER A 163 -4.73 23.72 -0.99
C SER A 163 -4.70 22.19 -0.85
N LEU A 164 -4.79 21.67 0.39
CA LEU A 164 -4.89 20.23 0.67
C LEU A 164 -6.13 19.63 0.03
N ARG A 165 -7.26 20.33 0.06
CA ARG A 165 -8.49 19.91 -0.61
C ARG A 165 -8.30 19.79 -2.12
N LYS A 166 -7.57 20.73 -2.74
CA LYS A 166 -7.19 20.66 -4.16
C LYS A 166 -6.29 19.46 -4.45
N ALA A 167 -5.43 19.07 -3.51
CA ALA A 167 -4.59 17.88 -3.58
C ALA A 167 -5.33 16.56 -3.23
N GLY A 168 -6.61 16.62 -2.84
CA GLY A 168 -7.44 15.45 -2.51
C GLY A 168 -7.42 15.03 -1.03
N PHE A 169 -6.78 15.80 -0.14
CA PHE A 169 -6.77 15.56 1.29
C PHE A 169 -7.82 16.41 2.00
N HIS A 170 -8.57 15.80 2.92
CA HIS A 170 -9.55 16.50 3.73
C HIS A 170 -9.04 16.64 5.16
N CYS A 171 -8.83 17.88 5.60
CA CYS A 171 -8.33 18.19 6.94
C CYS A 171 -9.14 19.33 7.58
N ARG A 172 -9.20 19.32 8.92
CA ARG A 172 -9.74 20.42 9.73
C ARG A 172 -8.62 21.43 10.01
N GLU A 173 -8.99 22.69 10.28
CA GLU A 173 -8.03 23.78 10.49
C GLU A 173 -7.22 23.59 11.78
N GLU A 174 -7.86 23.08 12.84
CA GLU A 174 -7.24 22.76 14.12
C GLU A 174 -6.09 21.73 14.03
N CYS A 175 -6.06 20.93 12.96
CA CYS A 175 -5.03 19.91 12.76
C CYS A 175 -3.76 20.49 12.11
N ILE A 176 -3.81 21.71 11.57
CA ILE A 176 -2.72 22.30 10.80
C ILE A 176 -1.97 23.28 11.69
N THR A 177 -0.67 23.06 11.84
CA THR A 177 0.23 23.95 12.57
C THR A 177 1.22 24.58 11.61
N LEU A 178 1.20 25.91 11.57
CA LEU A 178 2.06 26.73 10.74
C LEU A 178 3.43 26.94 11.41
N PRO A 179 4.48 27.26 10.62
CA PRO A 179 5.75 27.71 11.19
C PRO A 179 5.55 28.98 12.03
N LYS A 180 6.43 29.20 13.00
CA LYS A 180 6.36 30.33 13.95
C LYS A 180 6.52 31.69 13.25
N GLU A 181 7.25 31.71 12.13
CA GLU A 181 7.48 32.91 11.33
C GLU A 181 6.26 33.19 10.44
N ARG A 182 5.76 34.43 10.52
CA ARG A 182 4.63 34.87 9.70
C ARG A 182 5.09 35.01 8.25
N ILE A 183 4.43 34.27 7.36
CA ILE A 183 4.67 34.37 5.91
C ILE A 183 3.64 35.35 5.35
N GLU A 184 4.13 36.49 4.92
CA GLU A 184 3.35 37.58 4.34
C GLU A 184 3.74 37.75 2.87
N GLY A 185 2.76 38.12 2.03
CA GLY A 185 2.95 38.52 0.64
C GLY A 185 2.25 39.85 0.37
N PRO A 186 2.45 40.45 -0.82
CA PRO A 186 2.88 39.81 -2.05
C PRO A 186 4.34 40.17 -2.40
N ASP A 187 5.25 39.21 -2.17
CA ASP A 187 6.65 39.35 -2.57
C ASP A 187 6.97 38.34 -3.66
N LEU A 188 7.26 38.82 -4.87
CA LEU A 188 7.68 37.95 -5.98
C LEU A 188 8.95 37.16 -5.65
N LYS A 189 9.78 37.67 -4.73
CA LYS A 189 10.98 36.97 -4.22
C LYS A 189 10.67 35.69 -3.44
N LYS A 190 9.44 35.52 -2.96
CA LYS A 190 8.98 34.33 -2.23
C LYS A 190 8.39 33.26 -3.15
N GLU A 191 8.31 33.55 -4.45
CA GLU A 191 7.79 32.61 -5.45
C GLU A 191 8.63 31.34 -5.54
N SER A 192 7.96 30.20 -5.68
CA SER A 192 8.59 28.88 -5.81
C SER A 192 9.50 28.47 -4.64
N LYS A 193 9.44 29.18 -3.51
CA LYS A 193 10.14 28.81 -2.29
C LYS A 193 9.31 27.84 -1.46
N ASP A 194 10.02 26.98 -0.73
CA ASP A 194 9.41 25.93 0.08
C ASP A 194 9.36 26.31 1.56
N PHE A 195 8.30 25.90 2.25
CA PHE A 195 8.22 25.94 3.70
C PHE A 195 7.57 24.65 4.21
N TYR A 196 7.79 24.35 5.49
CA TYR A 196 7.23 23.16 6.12
C TYR A 196 6.03 23.53 6.98
N CYS A 197 5.01 22.66 6.96
CA CYS A 197 3.86 22.73 7.86
C CYS A 197 3.67 21.38 8.54
N THR A 198 3.23 21.41 9.78
CA THR A 198 2.99 20.20 10.56
C THR A 198 1.49 19.90 10.61
N VAL A 199 1.10 18.72 10.14
CA VAL A 199 -0.29 18.25 10.17
C VAL A 199 -0.41 17.16 11.22
N THR A 200 -1.26 17.38 12.22
CA THR A 200 -1.47 16.43 13.32
C THR A 200 -2.67 15.52 13.02
N ILE A 201 -2.42 14.21 13.00
CA ILE A 201 -3.42 13.15 12.80
C ILE A 201 -3.80 12.58 14.16
N ASN A 202 -5.09 12.66 14.50
CA ASN A 202 -5.67 12.09 15.73
C ASN A 202 -4.94 12.47 17.03
N LYS A 203 -4.33 13.67 17.08
CA LYS A 203 -3.58 14.22 18.23
C LYS A 203 -2.33 13.44 18.64
N LEU A 204 -1.93 12.41 17.91
CA LEU A 204 -0.77 11.56 18.24
C LEU A 204 0.30 11.65 17.17
N GLU A 205 -0.08 11.41 15.91
CA GLU A 205 0.87 11.36 14.80
C GLU A 205 1.00 12.74 14.16
N GLN A 206 2.23 13.13 13.83
CA GLN A 206 2.52 14.41 13.18
C GLN A 206 3.21 14.14 11.84
N ALA A 207 2.68 14.73 10.77
CA ALA A 207 3.25 14.65 9.43
C ALA A 207 3.89 15.97 9.04
N ARG A 208 5.08 15.91 8.44
CA ARG A 208 5.78 17.08 7.89
C ARG A 208 5.40 17.30 6.44
N LEU A 209 4.51 18.25 6.20
CA LEU A 209 4.05 18.63 4.88
C LEU A 209 5.01 19.64 4.27
N LYS A 210 5.49 19.34 3.06
CA LYS A 210 6.29 20.26 2.26
C LYS A 210 5.36 21.13 1.41
N CYS A 211 5.37 22.44 1.63
CA CYS A 211 4.54 23.40 0.92
C CYS A 211 5.42 24.27 0.02
N ARG A 212 4.95 24.56 -1.19
CA ARG A 212 5.59 25.49 -2.12
C ARG A 212 4.65 26.64 -2.43
N LEU A 213 5.15 27.87 -2.31
CA LEU A 213 4.38 29.04 -2.62
C LEU A 213 4.30 29.28 -4.14
N HIS A 214 3.09 29.58 -4.64
CA HIS A 214 2.84 29.95 -6.03
C HIS A 214 1.91 31.16 -6.09
N HIS A 215 2.37 32.26 -6.67
CA HIS A 215 1.56 33.46 -6.87
C HIS A 215 0.66 33.31 -8.10
N TRP A 216 -0.59 33.76 -7.97
CA TRP A 216 -1.61 33.74 -8.99
C TRP A 216 -2.24 35.12 -9.10
N SER A 217 -2.43 35.60 -10.33
CA SER A 217 -3.15 36.84 -10.60
C SER A 217 -4.49 36.54 -11.31
N THR A 218 -5.49 37.35 -11.03
CA THR A 218 -6.80 37.28 -11.68
C THR A 218 -6.68 37.61 -13.17
N ASP A 219 -5.83 38.59 -13.50
CA ASP A 219 -5.64 39.09 -14.87
C ASP A 219 -4.83 38.10 -15.72
N PRO A 220 -5.39 37.60 -16.85
CA PRO A 220 -4.71 36.59 -17.66
C PRO A 220 -3.32 36.99 -18.15
N SER A 221 -3.10 38.28 -18.42
CA SER A 221 -1.82 38.82 -18.90
C SER A 221 -0.71 38.81 -17.84
N GLU A 222 -1.09 38.87 -16.56
CA GLU A 222 -0.17 38.95 -15.43
C GLU A 222 0.11 37.62 -14.75
N ARG A 223 -0.53 36.54 -15.24
CA ARG A 223 -0.32 35.20 -14.72
C ARG A 223 1.08 34.71 -15.02
N LEU A 224 1.73 34.18 -13.99
CA LEU A 224 2.97 33.45 -14.16
C LEU A 224 2.74 32.23 -15.07
N PRO A 225 3.75 31.85 -15.87
CA PRO A 225 3.64 30.69 -16.74
C PRO A 225 3.38 29.44 -15.91
N TYR A 226 2.45 28.60 -16.39
CA TYR A 226 2.15 27.34 -15.74
C TYR A 226 3.39 26.42 -15.76
N VAL A 227 3.90 26.10 -14.58
CA VAL A 227 5.00 25.15 -14.43
C VAL A 227 4.43 23.75 -14.21
N LEU A 228 4.54 22.92 -15.25
CA LEU A 228 4.19 21.51 -15.18
C LEU A 228 5.14 20.79 -14.20
N GLU A 229 4.59 19.90 -13.37
CA GLU A 229 5.34 19.11 -12.38
C GLU A 229 6.26 19.92 -11.47
N HIS A 230 5.78 21.07 -10.98
CA HIS A 230 6.54 21.94 -10.07
C HIS A 230 7.25 21.14 -8.96
N TRP A 231 6.61 20.13 -8.38
CA TRP A 231 7.15 19.29 -7.31
C TRP A 231 8.49 18.56 -7.62
N LYS A 232 8.89 18.42 -8.89
CA LYS A 232 10.18 17.83 -9.27
C LYS A 232 11.35 18.82 -9.24
N LEU A 233 11.06 20.12 -9.32
CA LEU A 233 12.08 21.16 -9.34
C LEU A 233 12.66 21.36 -7.95
N GLN A 234 13.98 21.55 -7.88
CA GLN A 234 14.64 21.98 -6.66
C GLN A 234 14.24 23.43 -6.34
N SER A 235 14.12 23.72 -5.06
CA SER A 235 13.57 24.97 -4.55
C SER A 235 14.27 25.34 -3.27
N GLU A 236 14.48 26.63 -3.09
CA GLU A 236 15.09 27.19 -1.90
C GLU A 236 14.06 27.23 -0.76
N PRO A 237 14.50 27.00 0.48
CA PRO A 237 13.63 27.20 1.64
C PRO A 237 13.29 28.69 1.78
N LEU A 238 12.03 29.01 2.09
CA LEU A 238 11.51 30.36 2.30
C LEU A 238 11.97 30.95 3.64
N LEU A 239 12.14 30.08 4.64
CA LEU A 239 12.64 30.41 5.97
C LEU A 239 13.98 29.70 6.13
N ASP A 240 14.99 30.37 6.69
CA ASP A 240 16.28 29.78 7.07
C ASP A 240 16.12 28.88 8.31
N VAL A 241 15.13 27.99 8.29
CA VAL A 241 14.98 26.95 9.30
C VAL A 241 15.96 25.87 8.89
N GLY A 242 17.14 25.93 9.52
CA GLY A 242 18.13 24.87 9.49
C GLY A 242 17.44 23.51 9.61
N SER A 243 17.91 22.58 8.77
CA SER A 243 17.61 21.16 8.89
C SER A 243 17.47 20.75 10.36
N PRO A 244 16.36 20.10 10.77
CA PRO A 244 16.27 19.63 12.15
C PRO A 244 17.41 18.65 12.40
N GLU A 245 18.13 18.89 13.49
CA GLU A 245 19.18 18.03 14.02
C GLU A 245 18.74 16.56 13.91
N LYS A 246 19.56 15.76 13.22
CA LYS A 246 19.39 14.31 13.20
C LYS A 246 19.57 13.84 14.64
N SER A 247 18.47 13.48 15.30
CA SER A 247 18.51 12.77 16.56
C SER A 247 19.21 11.42 16.33
N THR A 248 20.42 11.29 16.88
CA THR A 248 21.17 10.04 17.01
C THR A 248 20.38 9.00 17.79
#